data_AF-A0A7X8W9M6-F1
#
_entry.id   AF-A0A7X8W9M6-F1
#
_cell.length_a   1.000
_cell.length_b   1.000
_cell.length_c   1.000
_cell.angle_alpha   90.00
_cell.angle_beta   90.00
_cell.angle_gamma   90.00
#
_symmetry.space_group_name_H-M   'P 1'
#
loop_
_entity.id
_entity.type
_entity.pdbx_description
1 polymer ?
#
loop_
_entity_poly.entity_id
_entity_poly.type
_entity_poly.pdbx_seq_one_letter_code
_entity_poly.pdbx_strand_id
1 'polypeptide(L)' 'YDCDIIMASGSFTQGSSIELSADGPLRPPFTAFLQGGLNFESGYLACMKAMDQLWQEA' A
#
# COMPACT_ATOMS: atom_id res chain seq x y z
N TYR A 1 -10.92 -15.24 -1.95
CA TYR A 1 -11.00 -14.23 -3.01
C TYR A 1 -11.10 -14.92 -4.35
N ASP A 2 -11.82 -14.31 -5.28
CA ASP A 2 -12.06 -14.79 -6.65
C ASP A 2 -10.89 -14.50 -7.60
N CYS A 3 -9.92 -13.71 -7.14
CA CYS A 3 -8.71 -13.34 -7.84
C CYS A 3 -7.54 -13.26 -6.84
N ASP A 4 -6.34 -13.25 -7.39
CA ASP A 4 -5.13 -13.02 -6.60
C ASP A 4 -5.10 -11.58 -6.07
N ILE A 5 -4.47 -11.42 -4.90
CA ILE A 5 -4.34 -10.15 -4.21
C ILE A 5 -2.86 -9.89 -3.96
N ILE A 6 -2.44 -8.66 -4.20
CA ILE A 6 -1.15 -8.15 -3.75
C ILE A 6 -1.37 -7.33 -2.48
N MET A 7 -0.46 -7.44 -1.51
CA MET A 7 -0.51 -6.71 -0.24
C MET A 7 0.89 -6.27 0.19
N ALA A 8 1.00 -5.01 0.57
CA ALA A 8 2.10 -4.43 1.33
C ALA A 8 1.66 -4.26 2.79
N SER A 9 2.24 -5.07 3.69
CA SER A 9 1.96 -5.07 5.13
C SER A 9 3.28 -5.15 5.91
N GLY A 10 4.08 -4.09 5.83
CA GLY A 10 5.33 -3.93 6.59
C GLY A 10 5.09 -3.50 8.04
N SER A 11 4.06 -4.05 8.68
CA SER A 11 3.62 -3.65 10.01
C SER A 11 4.38 -4.37 11.13
N PHE A 12 4.54 -3.71 12.27
CA PHE A 12 5.10 -4.29 13.49
C PHE A 12 4.20 -5.40 14.04
N THR A 13 2.90 -5.17 14.03
CA THR A 13 1.90 -6.22 14.35
C THR A 13 1.38 -6.80 13.06
N GLN A 14 1.49 -8.12 12.90
CA GLN A 14 1.10 -8.81 11.68
C GLN A 14 -0.38 -8.55 11.33
N GLY A 15 -0.64 -8.07 10.11
CA GLY A 15 -1.99 -7.80 9.62
C GLY A 15 -2.65 -6.52 10.18
N SER A 16 -1.87 -5.65 10.81
CA SER A 16 -2.35 -4.37 11.32
C SER A 16 -2.70 -3.41 10.18
N SER A 17 -3.98 -3.03 10.08
CA SER A 17 -4.46 -2.04 9.10
C SER A 17 -4.47 -0.60 9.63
N ILE A 18 -4.16 -0.40 10.92
CA ILE A 18 -3.95 0.94 11.49
C ILE A 18 -2.52 1.42 11.21
N GLU A 19 -1.59 0.49 11.06
CA GLU A 19 -0.28 0.74 10.48
C GLU A 19 -0.40 0.87 8.96
N LEU A 20 0.57 1.55 8.36
CA LEU A 20 0.54 1.82 6.93
C LEU A 20 0.51 0.50 6.14
N SER A 21 -0.52 0.34 5.31
CA SER A 21 -0.71 -0.84 4.48
C SER A 21 -1.40 -0.48 3.18
N ALA A 22 -1.14 -1.28 2.14
CA ALA A 22 -1.85 -1.17 0.87
C ALA A 22 -2.10 -2.54 0.27
N ASP A 23 -3.26 -2.75 -0.32
CA ASP A 23 -3.62 -4.00 -0.96
C ASP A 23 -4.63 -3.80 -2.09
N GLY A 24 -4.75 -4.78 -2.98
CA GLY A 24 -5.69 -4.68 -4.08
C GLY A 24 -5.77 -5.96 -4.90
N PRO A 25 -6.91 -6.21 -5.56
CA PRO A 25 -7.08 -7.36 -6.43
C PRO A 25 -6.30 -7.18 -7.73
N LEU A 26 -5.66 -8.25 -8.20
CA LEU A 26 -4.96 -8.31 -9.49
C LEU A 26 -5.96 -8.53 -10.64
N ARG A 27 -6.96 -7.65 -10.74
CA ARG A 27 -7.94 -7.63 -11.84
C ARG A 27 -8.36 -6.20 -12.18
N PRO A 28 -8.79 -5.92 -13.43
CA PRO A 28 -9.31 -4.61 -13.80
C PRO A 28 -10.44 -4.14 -12.87
N PRO A 29 -10.47 -2.85 -12.46
CA PRO A 29 -9.60 -1.75 -12.91
C PRO A 29 -8.31 -1.57 -12.10
N PHE A 30 -7.78 -2.64 -11.46
CA PHE A 30 -6.53 -2.66 -10.69
C PHE A 30 -6.51 -1.63 -9.54
N THR A 31 -7.63 -1.52 -8.82
CA THR A 31 -7.77 -0.60 -7.69
C THR A 31 -6.87 -1.04 -6.53
N ALA A 32 -6.02 -0.12 -6.07
CA ALA A 32 -5.28 -0.26 -4.82
C ALA A 32 -6.00 0.50 -3.70
N PHE A 33 -6.12 -0.14 -2.54
CA PHE A 33 -6.61 0.46 -1.30
C PHE A 33 -5.39 0.77 -0.43
N LEU A 34 -5.28 2.02 0.00
CA LEU A 34 -4.24 2.51 0.90
C LEU A 34 -4.90 2.93 2.21
N GLN A 35 -4.42 2.41 3.33
CA GLN A 35 -4.97 2.72 4.65
C GLN A 35 -3.88 2.74 5.73
N GLY A 36 -4.26 3.31 6.88
CA GLY A 36 -3.40 3.36 8.05
C GLY A 36 -2.25 4.36 7.92
N GLY A 37 -1.38 4.34 8.93
CA GLY A 37 -0.32 5.32 9.13
C GLY A 37 -0.41 5.87 10.55
N LEU A 38 0.44 5.34 11.45
CA LEU A 38 0.44 5.74 12.86
C LEU A 38 0.80 7.21 13.06
N ASN A 39 1.57 7.77 12.12
CA ASN A 39 1.88 9.19 12.05
C ASN A 39 1.82 9.65 10.60
N PHE A 40 1.55 10.94 10.42
CA PHE A 40 1.36 11.53 9.10
C PHE A 40 2.63 11.44 8.25
N GLU A 41 3.80 11.63 8.88
CA GLU A 41 5.10 11.70 8.22
C GLU A 41 5.45 10.39 7.52
N SER A 42 5.21 9.24 8.18
CA SER A 42 5.46 7.92 7.59
C SER A 42 4.54 7.64 6.40
N GLY A 43 3.25 7.98 6.51
CA GLY A 43 2.29 7.85 5.42
C GLY A 43 2.63 8.73 4.24
N TYR A 44 2.98 10.00 4.49
CA TYR A 44 3.42 10.94 3.47
C TYR A 44 4.68 10.46 2.75
N LEU A 45 5.72 10.07 3.51
CA LEU A 45 6.97 9.58 2.94
C LEU A 45 6.75 8.34 2.08
N ALA A 46 5.89 7.42 2.51
CA ALA A 46 5.58 6.22 1.74
C ALA A 46 4.87 6.55 0.42
N CYS A 47 3.90 7.46 0.41
CA CYS A 47 3.25 7.91 -0.82
C CYS A 47 4.25 8.55 -1.78
N MET A 48 5.14 9.41 -1.27
CA MET A 48 6.18 10.04 -2.07
C MET A 48 7.15 9.01 -2.68
N LYS A 49 7.57 8.00 -1.90
CA LYS A 49 8.45 6.93 -2.39
C LYS A 49 7.75 6.01 -3.41
N ALA A 50 6.49 5.68 -3.19
CA ALA A 50 5.72 4.90 -4.16
C ALA A 50 5.60 5.64 -5.50
N MET A 51 5.32 6.94 -5.46
CA MET A 51 5.25 7.77 -6.67
C MET A 51 6.61 7.91 -7.37
N ASP A 52 7.69 8.13 -6.61
CA ASP A 52 9.05 8.22 -7.17
C ASP A 52 9.46 6.90 -7.86
N GLN A 53 9.15 5.74 -7.26
CA GLN A 53 9.40 4.44 -7.89
C GLN A 53 8.64 4.29 -9.21
N LEU A 54 7.34 4.60 -9.23
CA LEU A 54 6.53 4.55 -10.45
C LEU A 54 7.06 5.50 -11.52
N TRP A 55 7.57 6.66 -11.13
CA TRP A 55 8.13 7.64 -12.05
C TRP A 55 9.46 7.18 -12.65
N GLN A 56 10.31 6.51 -11.88
CA GLN A 56 11.60 5.99 -12.37
C GLN A 56 11.43 4.78 -13.31
N GLU A 57 10.33 4.04 -13.18
CA GLU A 57 10.00 2.89 -14.03
C GLU A 57 9.25 3.26 -15.33
N ALA A 58 8.82 4.52 -15.46
CA ALA A 58 8.10 5.06 -16.63
C ALA A 58 9.05 5.59 -17.72
#